data_AF-A0A931V7X2-F1
#
_entry.id   AF-A0A931V7X2-F1
#
_cell.length_a   1.000
_cell.length_b   1.000
_cell.length_c   1.000
_cell.angle_alpha   90.00
_cell.angle_beta   90.00
_cell.angle_gamma   90.00
#
_symmetry.space_group_name_H-M   'P 1'
#
loop_
_entity.id
_entity.type
_entity.pdbx_description
1 polymer ?
#
loop_
_entity_poly.entity_id
_entity_poly.type
_entity_poly.pdbx_seq_one_letter_code
_entity_poly.pdbx_strand_id
1 'polypeptide(L)'
;MSEGRLAVIRDGVDLPEDQARALWRAYSEHLERNEGDAEGFARDHGFVSARAEHRRGRAVLIVSSVASLPPPRPSRPSRAPAKVRESVPPPPKVATRRR
;
A
#
# COMPACT_ATOMS: atom_id res chain seq x y z
N MET A 1 1.85 32.45 -12.94
CA MET A 1 2.26 31.06 -13.21
C MET A 1 1.83 30.24 -12.01
N SER A 2 0.99 29.22 -12.18
CA SER A 2 0.36 28.49 -11.08
C SER A 2 1.36 27.55 -10.40
N GLU A 3 2.23 28.11 -9.57
CA GLU A 3 3.06 27.36 -8.64
C GLU A 3 2.20 26.85 -7.47
N GLY A 4 2.31 25.56 -7.15
CA GLY A 4 2.37 25.21 -5.73
C GLY A 4 1.33 24.26 -5.15
N ARG A 5 0.66 23.38 -5.90
CA ARG A 5 -0.26 22.39 -5.30
C ARG A 5 -0.37 21.04 -6.04
N LEU A 6 0.70 20.61 -6.70
CA LEU A 6 0.77 19.28 -7.33
C LEU A 6 1.45 18.31 -6.38
N ALA A 7 0.71 17.33 -5.89
CA ALA A 7 1.26 16.22 -5.12
C ALA A 7 1.13 14.93 -5.93
N VAL A 8 2.04 13.98 -5.70
CA VAL A 8 1.92 12.62 -6.26
C VAL A 8 2.11 11.63 -5.13
N ILE A 9 1.15 10.74 -4.97
CA ILE A 9 1.20 9.64 -4.02
C ILE A 9 1.41 8.37 -4.82
N ARG A 10 2.58 7.75 -4.64
CA ARG A 10 2.91 6.45 -5.22
C ARG A 10 2.87 5.39 -4.13
N ASP A 11 1.96 4.43 -4.24
CA ASP A 11 1.84 3.31 -3.28
C ASP A 11 1.66 3.77 -1.82
N GLY A 12 0.98 4.89 -1.60
CA GLY A 12 0.82 5.50 -0.27
C GLY A 12 2.02 6.32 0.21
N VAL A 13 3.08 6.45 -0.59
CA VAL A 13 4.24 7.30 -0.32
C VAL A 13 4.11 8.62 -1.07
N ASP A 14 4.20 9.74 -0.36
CA ASP A 14 4.22 11.08 -0.96
C ASP A 14 5.59 11.30 -1.64
N LEU A 15 5.58 11.59 -2.94
CA LEU A 15 6.78 11.85 -3.70
C LEU A 15 7.27 13.29 -3.50
N PRO A 16 8.59 13.53 -3.58
CA PRO A 16 9.14 14.88 -3.56
C PRO A 16 8.54 15.74 -4.66
N GLU A 17 8.37 17.05 -4.42
CA GLU A 17 7.69 17.97 -5.35
C GLU A 17 8.33 17.98 -6.76
N ASP A 18 9.64 17.79 -6.85
CA ASP A 18 10.38 17.73 -8.12
C ASP A 18 9.94 16.51 -8.97
N GLN A 19 9.92 15.32 -8.35
CA GLN A 19 9.42 14.10 -8.98
C GLN A 19 7.91 14.17 -9.23
N ALA A 20 7.16 14.79 -8.33
CA ALA A 20 5.73 15.00 -8.48
C ALA A 20 5.43 15.82 -9.75
N ARG A 21 6.15 16.91 -9.98
CA ARG A 21 6.02 17.71 -11.22
C ARG A 21 6.40 16.92 -12.46
N ALA A 22 7.48 16.15 -12.41
CA ALA A 22 7.91 15.34 -13.54
C ALA A 22 6.83 14.32 -13.95
N LEU A 23 6.25 13.61 -12.97
CA LEU A 23 5.15 12.68 -13.18
C LEU A 23 3.88 13.37 -13.69
N TRP A 24 3.54 14.53 -13.13
CA TRP A 24 2.40 15.31 -13.61
C TRP A 24 2.56 15.76 -15.06
N ARG A 25 3.75 16.18 -15.48
CA ARG A 25 4.01 16.52 -16.90
C ARG A 25 3.83 15.29 -17.79
N ALA A 26 4.45 14.17 -17.44
CA ALA A 26 4.34 12.94 -18.21
C ALA A 26 2.87 12.47 -18.32
N TYR A 27 2.13 12.55 -17.21
CA TYR A 27 0.71 12.22 -17.18
C TYR A 27 -0.11 13.16 -18.09
N SER A 28 0.10 14.47 -18.00
CA SER A 28 -0.58 15.45 -18.87
C SER A 28 -0.24 15.26 -20.35
N GLU A 29 1.03 15.03 -20.70
CA GLU A 29 1.44 14.73 -22.08
C GLU A 29 0.80 13.43 -22.59
N HIS A 30 0.65 12.43 -21.72
CA HIS A 30 -0.03 11.19 -22.08
C HIS A 30 -1.53 11.40 -22.30
N LEU A 31 -2.21 12.17 -21.44
CA LEU A 31 -3.63 12.49 -21.62
C LEU A 31 -3.87 13.30 -22.90
N GLU A 32 -2.97 14.22 -23.25
CA GLU A 32 -3.08 15.01 -24.48
C GLU A 32 -2.91 14.12 -25.73
N ARG A 33 -2.00 13.15 -25.67
CA ARG A 33 -1.76 12.20 -26.77
C ARG A 33 -2.82 11.10 -26.90
N ASN A 34 -3.45 10.71 -25.79
CA ASN A 34 -4.37 9.58 -25.73
C ASN A 34 -5.79 10.00 -25.27
N GLU A 35 -6.16 11.26 -25.50
CA GLU A 35 -7.51 11.81 -25.25
C GLU A 35 -8.07 11.52 -23.84
N GLY A 36 -7.21 11.56 -22.82
CA GLY A 36 -7.64 11.34 -21.44
C GLY A 36 -7.45 9.91 -20.91
N ASP A 37 -6.68 9.06 -21.60
CA ASP A 37 -6.44 7.68 -21.16
C ASP A 37 -5.48 7.59 -19.96
N ALA A 38 -6.04 7.63 -18.76
CA ALA A 38 -5.28 7.48 -17.51
C ALA A 38 -4.85 6.03 -17.23
N GLU A 39 -5.61 5.05 -17.73
CA GLU A 39 -5.30 3.63 -17.55
C GLU A 39 -4.13 3.19 -18.44
N GLY A 40 -4.01 3.69 -19.67
CA GLY A 40 -2.86 3.44 -20.54
C GLY A 40 -1.57 3.99 -19.95
N PHE A 41 -1.60 5.18 -19.36
CA PHE A 41 -0.46 5.73 -18.62
C PHE A 41 -0.05 4.79 -17.48
N ALA A 42 -1.03 4.26 -16.73
CA ALA A 42 -0.75 3.29 -15.67
C ALA A 42 -0.04 2.06 -16.24
N ARG A 43 -0.56 1.47 -17.31
CA ARG A 43 0.01 0.26 -17.94
C ARG A 43 1.41 0.49 -18.52
N ASP A 44 1.62 1.61 -19.20
CA ASP A 44 2.90 1.98 -19.83
C ASP A 44 4.02 2.13 -18.79
N HIS A 45 3.69 2.73 -17.63
CA HIS A 45 4.63 2.91 -16.53
C HIS A 45 4.68 1.72 -15.53
N GLY A 46 3.94 0.63 -15.77
CA GLY A 46 3.91 -0.54 -14.89
C GLY A 46 3.13 -0.36 -13.58
N PHE A 47 2.20 0.59 -13.55
CA PHE A 47 1.24 0.81 -12.47
C PHE A 47 -0.03 -0.04 -12.66
N VAL A 48 -0.65 -0.45 -11.56
CA VAL A 48 -1.96 -1.13 -11.51
C VAL A 48 -3.09 -0.12 -11.75
N SER A 49 -2.95 1.11 -11.27
CA SER A 49 -3.92 2.18 -11.47
C SER A 49 -3.26 3.55 -11.33
N ALA A 50 -3.66 4.50 -12.17
CA ALA A 50 -3.28 5.90 -12.07
C ALA A 50 -4.56 6.76 -12.14
N ARG A 51 -4.73 7.70 -11.21
CA ARG A 51 -5.85 8.64 -11.23
C ARG A 51 -5.48 9.98 -10.61
N ALA A 52 -5.97 11.06 -11.19
CA ALA A 52 -5.89 12.38 -10.60
C ALA A 52 -7.05 12.58 -9.60
N GLU A 53 -6.73 12.95 -8.35
CA GLU A 53 -7.68 13.28 -7.30
C GLU A 53 -7.52 14.77 -6.92
N HIS A 54 -8.63 15.48 -6.72
CA HIS A 54 -8.59 16.85 -6.21
C HIS A 54 -8.93 16.85 -4.72
N ARG A 55 -7.97 17.22 -3.86
CA ARG A 55 -8.14 17.19 -2.40
C ARG A 55 -7.81 18.53 -1.77
N ARG A 56 -8.78 19.16 -1.10
CA ARG A 56 -8.62 20.44 -0.38
C ARG A 56 -7.94 21.55 -1.23
N GLY A 57 -8.32 21.66 -2.50
CA GLY A 57 -7.73 22.65 -3.42
C GLY A 57 -6.32 22.31 -3.91
N ARG A 58 -5.90 21.05 -3.81
CA ARG A 58 -4.65 20.50 -4.36
C ARG A 58 -4.94 19.38 -5.35
N ALA A 59 -4.20 19.33 -6.45
CA ALA A 59 -4.28 18.22 -7.39
C ALA A 59 -3.26 17.15 -6.96
N VAL A 60 -3.76 15.97 -6.66
CA VAL A 60 -2.99 14.84 -6.15
C VAL A 60 -3.09 13.70 -7.15
N LEU A 61 -1.99 13.32 -7.78
CA LEU A 61 -1.95 12.15 -8.65
C LEU A 61 -1.70 10.91 -7.77
N ILE A 62 -2.64 9.97 -7.78
CA ILE A 62 -2.53 8.72 -7.02
C ILE A 62 -2.17 7.62 -8.02
N VAL A 63 -0.97 7.05 -7.85
CA VAL A 63 -0.45 5.94 -8.66
C VAL A 63 -0.19 4.74 -7.76
N SER A 64 -0.74 3.59 -8.12
CA SER A 64 -0.53 2.33 -7.40
C SER A 64 0.33 1.42 -8.26
N SER A 65 1.59 1.16 -7.86
CA SER A 65 2.49 0.22 -8.58
C SER A 65 2.39 -1.21 -8.06
N VAL A 66 1.82 -1.40 -6.87
CA VAL A 66 1.93 -2.67 -6.15
C VAL A 66 0.57 -3.35 -6.17
N ALA A 67 0.51 -4.54 -6.79
CA ALA A 67 -0.35 -5.59 -6.27
C ALA A 67 0.18 -5.90 -4.86
N SER A 68 -0.29 -5.19 -3.85
CA SER A 68 0.19 -5.32 -2.47
C SER A 68 0.11 -6.76 -2.01
N LEU A 69 1.20 -7.51 -2.11
CA LEU A 69 1.62 -8.36 -1.01
C LEU A 69 1.74 -7.39 0.17
N PRO A 70 0.89 -7.51 1.21
CA PRO A 70 0.87 -6.56 2.30
C PRO A 70 2.28 -6.44 2.89
N PRO A 71 2.71 -5.24 3.32
CA PRO A 71 3.99 -5.12 4.01
C PRO A 71 4.00 -6.17 5.12
N PRO A 72 5.08 -6.96 5.30
CA PRO A 72 5.19 -7.78 6.50
C PRO A 72 4.99 -6.80 7.65
N ARG A 73 3.90 -6.97 8.40
CA ARG A 73 3.66 -6.17 9.61
C ARG A 73 5.00 -6.15 10.32
N PRO A 74 5.54 -5.00 10.74
CA PRO A 74 6.68 -5.04 11.63
C PRO A 74 6.18 -5.84 12.83
N SER A 75 6.63 -7.09 12.94
CA SER A 75 6.53 -7.90 14.14
C SER A 75 7.34 -7.13 15.16
N ARG A 76 6.70 -6.13 15.75
CA ARG A 76 7.17 -5.44 16.93
C ARG A 76 7.56 -6.58 17.88
N PRO A 77 8.84 -6.68 18.32
CA PRO A 77 9.16 -7.57 19.40
C PRO A 77 8.58 -6.93 20.67
N SER A 78 7.26 -7.02 20.83
CA SER A 78 6.62 -6.87 22.11
C SER A 78 6.98 -8.13 22.87
N ARG A 79 8.15 -8.04 23.50
CA ARG A 79 8.52 -8.67 24.76
C ARG A 79 7.30 -8.66 25.69
N ALA A 80 6.46 -9.66 25.55
CA ALA A 80 5.58 -10.14 26.60
C ALA A 80 6.34 -11.30 27.25
N PRO A 81 6.74 -11.20 28.53
CA PRO A 81 7.30 -12.34 29.22
C PRO A 81 6.20 -13.40 29.36
N ALA A 82 6.55 -14.63 28.98
CA ALA A 82 6.00 -15.90 29.45
C ALA A 82 4.53 -15.93 29.90
N LYS A 83 3.68 -16.53 29.05
CA LYS A 83 2.77 -17.55 29.58
C LYS A 83 2.88 -18.81 28.74
N VAL A 84 3.92 -19.58 29.08
CA VAL A 84 3.92 -21.04 28.94
C VAL A 84 2.55 -21.53 29.41
N ARG A 85 1.72 -21.96 28.47
CA ARG A 85 0.74 -22.99 28.73
C ARG A 85 0.88 -24.05 27.66
N GLU A 86 2.10 -24.57 27.61
CA GLU A 86 2.35 -25.98 27.41
C GLU A 86 1.57 -26.74 28.51
N SER A 87 0.27 -26.95 28.28
CA SER A 87 -0.44 -28.03 28.94
C SER A 87 -0.30 -29.23 28.02
N VAL A 88 0.83 -29.91 28.22
CA VAL A 88 1.10 -31.31 27.90
C VAL A 88 -0.18 -32.16 28.02
N PRO A 89 -0.44 -33.10 27.09
CA PRO A 89 -1.59 -34.00 27.15
C PRO A 89 -1.56 -34.84 28.44
N PRO A 90 -2.70 -35.12 29.08
CA PRO A 90 -2.72 -36.02 30.24
C PRO A 90 -2.37 -37.46 29.80
N PRO A 91 -1.37 -38.12 30.41
CA PRO A 91 -1.15 -39.56 30.26
C PRO A 91 -2.07 -40.35 31.24
N PRO A 92 -2.07 -41.69 31.17
CA PRO A 92 -3.22 -42.53 30.90
C PRO A 92 -4.17 -42.77 32.09
N LYS A 93 -5.44 -43.09 31.79
CA LYS A 93 -6.41 -43.61 32.77
C LYS A 93 -5.96 -44.98 33.29
N VAL A 94 -5.43 -45.04 34.51
CA VAL A 94 -5.33 -46.28 35.29
C VAL A 94 -6.51 -46.38 36.27
N ALA A 95 -7.29 -47.44 36.07
CA ALA A 95 -8.09 -48.23 37.00
C ALA A 95 -9.17 -47.55 37.86
N THR A 96 -10.42 -47.96 37.63
CA THR A 96 -11.26 -48.58 38.67
C THR A 96 -12.33 -49.43 37.98
N ARG A 97 -12.05 -50.73 37.81
CA ARG A 97 -13.09 -51.75 37.72
C ARG A 97 -13.34 -52.21 39.15
N ARG A 98 -14.44 -51.77 39.75
CA ARG A 98 -14.93 -52.30 41.02
C ARG A 98 -16.41 -52.68 40.85
N ARG A 99 -16.63 -53.98 41.12
CA ARG A 99 -17.89 -54.71 41.35
C ARG A 99 -18.84 -54.85 40.16
#